data_AF-A0A929VFV3-F1
#
_entry.id   AF-A0A929VFV3-F1
#
_cell.length_a   1.000
_cell.length_b   1.000
_cell.length_c   1.000
_cell.angle_alpha   90.00
_cell.angle_beta   90.00
_cell.angle_gamma   90.00
#
_symmetry.space_group_name_H-M   'P 1'
#
loop_
_entity.id
_entity.type
_entity.pdbx_description
1 polymer ?
#
loop_
_entity_poly.entity_id
_entity_poly.type
_entity_poly.pdbx_seq_one_letter_code
_entity_poly.pdbx_strand_id
1 'polypeptide(L)'
;MTAKPVYNPIESVSTLACVIHEIKQAYGEDVKKLQPGIVSPRSLEILKPFMDICMEKSKEVRNRIKKSKEVRNDKRSDSCHDMKSRTILNNVDTMEYYFEDLQNFLRRDTTCNYGCSKDDYLGSCYSLLDQLRSSIECVVFYPDVYISRLVRDAA
;
A
#
# COMPACT_ATOMS: atom_id res chain seq x y z
N MET A 1 11.75 14.72 -29.17
CA MET A 1 11.86 14.13 -27.81
C MET A 1 10.61 14.48 -27.05
N THR A 2 9.64 13.57 -26.98
CA THR A 2 8.44 13.75 -26.16
C THR A 2 8.80 13.49 -24.70
N ALA A 3 8.59 14.47 -23.84
CA ALA A 3 8.81 14.34 -22.41
C ALA A 3 8.03 13.12 -21.89
N LYS A 4 8.73 12.17 -21.25
CA LYS A 4 8.05 11.11 -20.50
C LYS A 4 7.22 11.80 -19.42
N PRO A 5 5.90 11.59 -19.33
CA PRO A 5 5.20 11.91 -18.11
C PRO A 5 5.68 10.89 -17.08
N VAL A 6 6.67 11.28 -16.28
CA VAL A 6 7.08 10.50 -15.12
C VAL A 6 6.21 10.99 -13.96
N TYR A 7 5.44 10.05 -13.41
CA TYR A 7 4.74 10.07 -12.11
C TYR A 7 3.24 10.41 -12.12
N ASN A 8 2.39 9.46 -11.67
CA ASN A 8 1.43 9.76 -10.60
C ASN A 8 0.84 8.53 -9.89
N PRO A 9 1.52 7.96 -8.88
CA PRO A 9 0.90 7.08 -7.92
C PRO A 9 0.20 7.97 -6.89
N ILE A 10 -1.07 8.29 -7.12
CA ILE A 10 -1.85 9.18 -6.26
C ILE A 10 -1.31 10.63 -6.32
N GLU A 11 -2.02 11.56 -6.95
CA GLU A 11 -1.47 12.90 -7.27
C GLU A 11 -0.99 13.74 -6.08
N SER A 12 -1.30 13.32 -4.87
CA SER A 12 -0.81 13.83 -3.59
C SER A 12 -1.41 13.01 -2.44
N VAL A 13 -1.02 13.30 -1.20
CA VAL A 13 -1.69 12.76 0.00
C VAL A 13 -3.22 12.99 -0.03
N SER A 14 -3.72 14.04 -0.71
CA SER A 14 -5.17 14.26 -0.81
C SER A 14 -5.87 13.22 -1.67
N THR A 15 -5.28 12.81 -2.79
CA THR A 15 -5.88 11.77 -3.64
C THR A 15 -5.89 10.41 -2.91
N LEU A 16 -4.90 10.13 -2.04
CA LEU A 16 -4.88 8.93 -1.20
C LEU A 16 -6.05 8.97 -0.23
N ALA A 17 -6.22 10.12 0.43
CA ALA A 17 -7.30 10.33 1.38
C ALA A 17 -8.67 10.17 0.70
N CYS A 18 -8.84 10.67 -0.53
CA CYS A 18 -10.07 10.50 -1.31
C CYS A 18 -10.37 9.03 -1.60
N VAL A 19 -9.42 8.26 -2.14
CA VAL A 19 -9.63 6.83 -2.45
C VAL A 19 -9.94 6.03 -1.18
N ILE A 20 -9.20 6.25 -0.09
CA ILE A 20 -9.47 5.60 1.20
C ILE A 20 -10.88 5.96 1.69
N HIS A 21 -11.29 7.23 1.56
CA HIS A 21 -12.62 7.66 1.94
C HIS A 21 -13.72 7.00 1.10
N GLU A 22 -13.53 6.87 -0.21
CA GLU A 22 -14.46 6.17 -1.11
C GLU A 22 -14.62 4.70 -0.73
N ILE A 23 -13.53 4.01 -0.39
CA ILE A 23 -13.60 2.62 0.11
C ILE A 23 -14.36 2.57 1.45
N LYS A 24 -14.08 3.50 2.38
CA LYS A 24 -14.80 3.58 3.67
C LYS A 24 -16.31 3.80 3.47
N GLN A 25 -16.70 4.66 2.53
CA GLN A 25 -18.10 4.92 2.19
C GLN A 25 -18.75 3.70 1.53
N ALA A 26 -18.12 3.12 0.52
CA ALA A 26 -18.65 1.95 -0.18
C ALA A 26 -18.83 0.77 0.78
N TYR A 27 -17.85 0.52 1.64
CA TYR A 27 -17.96 -0.52 2.67
C TYR A 27 -19.04 -0.20 3.69
N GLY A 28 -19.19 1.07 4.08
CA GLY A 28 -20.28 1.53 4.95
C GLY A 28 -21.66 1.19 4.39
N GLU A 29 -21.88 1.47 3.11
CA GLU A 29 -23.13 1.15 2.42
C GLU A 29 -23.33 -0.34 2.22
N ASP A 30 -22.25 -1.09 1.95
CA ASP A 30 -22.30 -2.55 1.84
C ASP A 30 -22.68 -3.15 3.20
N VAL A 31 -22.07 -2.72 4.32
CA VAL A 31 -22.38 -3.20 5.69
C VAL A 31 -23.83 -2.93 6.09
N LYS A 32 -24.40 -1.78 5.70
CA LYS A 32 -25.83 -1.50 5.95
C LYS A 32 -26.72 -2.55 5.29
N LYS A 33 -26.41 -2.91 4.04
CA LYS A 33 -27.15 -3.87 3.21
C LYS A 33 -26.74 -5.32 3.44
N LEU A 34 -25.66 -5.54 4.18
CA LEU A 34 -25.04 -6.84 4.35
C LEU A 34 -25.99 -7.79 5.05
N GLN A 35 -26.25 -8.90 4.38
CA GLN A 35 -26.86 -10.09 4.95
C GLN A 35 -25.76 -11.15 5.14
N PRO A 36 -25.95 -12.10 6.06
CA PRO A 36 -25.07 -13.27 6.16
C PRO A 36 -24.90 -13.91 4.76
N GLY A 37 -23.67 -14.16 4.30
CA GLY A 37 -23.41 -14.71 2.95
C GLY A 37 -22.88 -13.71 1.92
N ILE A 38 -22.89 -12.41 2.24
CA ILE A 38 -22.64 -11.35 1.25
C ILE A 38 -21.23 -10.76 1.44
N VAL A 39 -20.45 -10.81 0.36
CA VAL A 39 -19.14 -10.14 0.17
C VAL A 39 -19.36 -8.64 -0.09
N SER A 40 -18.34 -7.79 0.07
CA SER A 40 -18.39 -6.35 -0.31
C SER A 40 -17.82 -6.12 -1.72
N PRO A 41 -18.60 -6.34 -2.81
CA PRO A 41 -18.09 -6.25 -4.17
C PRO A 41 -17.69 -4.82 -4.57
N ARG A 42 -18.41 -3.80 -4.10
CA ARG A 42 -18.14 -2.40 -4.47
C ARG A 42 -16.83 -1.91 -3.88
N SER A 43 -16.57 -2.20 -2.61
CA SER A 43 -15.30 -1.87 -1.97
C SER A 43 -14.13 -2.59 -2.66
N LEU A 44 -14.32 -3.83 -3.09
CA LEU A 44 -13.32 -4.59 -3.85
C LEU A 44 -13.07 -4.01 -5.24
N GLU A 45 -14.11 -3.53 -5.93
CA GLU A 45 -13.98 -2.88 -7.24
C GLU A 45 -13.16 -1.59 -7.16
N ILE A 46 -13.31 -0.80 -6.09
CA ILE A 46 -12.51 0.40 -5.84
C ILE A 46 -11.08 0.03 -5.41
N LEU A 47 -10.93 -0.99 -4.55
CA LEU A 47 -9.63 -1.41 -4.02
C LEU A 47 -8.69 -1.96 -5.09
N LYS A 48 -9.20 -2.75 -6.06
CA LYS A 48 -8.36 -3.43 -7.07
C LYS A 48 -7.46 -2.49 -7.89
N PRO A 49 -7.99 -1.48 -8.62
CA PRO A 49 -7.15 -0.59 -9.41
C PRO A 49 -6.16 0.20 -8.54
N PHE A 50 -6.57 0.53 -7.32
CA PHE A 50 -5.71 1.20 -6.35
C PHE A 50 -4.55 0.31 -5.88
N MET A 51 -4.83 -0.96 -5.60
CA MET A 51 -3.83 -1.98 -5.27
C MET A 51 -2.86 -2.17 -6.43
N ASP A 52 -3.35 -2.30 -7.67
CA ASP A 52 -2.50 -2.53 -8.85
C ASP A 52 -1.48 -1.40 -9.03
N ILE A 53 -1.89 -0.14 -8.87
CA ILE A 53 -0.99 1.03 -8.92
C ILE A 53 0.10 0.93 -7.84
N CYS A 54 -0.28 0.59 -6.61
CA CYS A 54 0.67 0.49 -5.50
C CYS A 54 1.62 -0.70 -5.67
N MET A 55 1.15 -1.82 -6.23
CA MET A 55 1.98 -3.00 -6.52
C MET A 55 3.02 -2.70 -7.62
N GLU A 56 2.66 -1.93 -8.65
CA GLU A 56 3.62 -1.45 -9.65
C GLU A 56 4.68 -0.54 -9.02
N LYS A 57 4.29 0.30 -8.05
CA LYS A 57 5.24 1.12 -7.29
C LYS A 57 6.16 0.30 -6.41
N SER A 58 5.66 -0.74 -5.73
CA SER A 58 6.49 -1.70 -5.01
C SER A 58 7.58 -2.30 -5.89
N LYS A 59 7.20 -2.76 -7.10
CA LYS A 59 8.16 -3.31 -8.08
C LYS A 59 9.21 -2.28 -8.48
N GLU A 60 8.80 -1.03 -8.76
CA GLU A 60 9.71 0.06 -9.10
C GLU A 60 10.75 0.30 -7.98
N VAL A 61 10.29 0.40 -6.72
CA VAL A 61 11.14 0.62 -5.55
C VAL A 61 12.13 -0.54 -5.37
N ARG A 62 11.66 -1.80 -5.43
CA ARG A 62 12.52 -2.98 -5.33
C ARG A 62 13.61 -2.99 -6.41
N ASN A 63 13.25 -2.67 -7.65
CA ASN A 63 14.20 -2.59 -8.77
C ASN A 63 15.25 -1.49 -8.57
N ARG A 64 14.86 -0.31 -8.07
CA ARG A 64 15.80 0.78 -7.78
C ARG A 64 16.78 0.42 -6.66
N ILE A 65 16.32 -0.26 -5.61
CA ILE A 65 17.19 -0.75 -4.53
C ILE A 65 18.17 -1.79 -5.06
N LYS A 66 17.70 -2.74 -5.88
CA LYS A 66 18.56 -3.76 -6.50
C LYS A 66 19.66 -3.13 -7.34
N LYS A 67 19.31 -2.19 -8.23
CA LYS A 67 20.28 -1.45 -9.06
C LYS A 67 21.29 -0.67 -8.20
N SER A 68 20.85 -0.03 -7.12
CA SER A 68 21.75 0.67 -6.19
C SER A 68 22.74 -0.28 -5.50
N LYS A 69 22.35 -1.53 -5.23
CA LYS A 69 23.27 -2.56 -4.69
C LYS A 69 24.27 -3.04 -5.74
N GLU A 70 23.84 -3.26 -6.98
CA GLU A 70 24.73 -3.69 -8.09
C GLU A 70 25.86 -2.68 -8.36
N VAL A 71 25.54 -1.37 -8.36
CA VAL A 71 26.53 -0.29 -8.51
C VAL A 71 27.58 -0.30 -7.38
N ARG A 72 27.26 -0.86 -6.21
CA ARG A 72 28.13 -0.85 -5.02
C ARG A 72 28.99 -2.09 -4.83
N ASN A 73 28.87 -3.13 -5.68
CA ASN A 73 29.60 -4.38 -5.48
C ASN A 73 31.14 -4.24 -5.44
N ASP A 74 31.69 -3.07 -5.79
CA ASP A 74 33.13 -2.75 -5.68
C ASP A 74 33.58 -2.15 -4.33
N LYS A 75 32.69 -1.81 -3.39
CA LYS A 75 33.07 -1.21 -2.10
C LYS A 75 32.43 -1.92 -0.90
N ARG A 76 33.28 -2.22 0.09
CA ARG A 76 32.97 -2.81 1.41
C ARG A 76 31.60 -2.34 1.91
N SER A 77 30.69 -3.29 2.14
CA SER A 77 29.32 -3.08 2.63
C SER A 77 29.25 -1.98 3.69
N ASP A 78 28.66 -0.83 3.34
CA ASP A 78 28.31 0.19 4.33
C ASP A 78 27.03 -0.25 5.05
N SER A 79 27.18 -0.55 6.34
CA SER A 79 26.08 -0.94 7.23
C SER A 79 24.90 0.05 7.22
N CYS A 80 25.14 1.35 7.00
CA CYS A 80 24.10 2.37 6.94
C CYS A 80 23.21 2.20 5.69
N HIS A 81 23.82 1.84 4.56
CA HIS A 81 23.12 1.61 3.31
C HIS A 81 22.27 0.34 3.31
N ASP A 82 22.79 -0.73 3.91
CA ASP A 82 22.02 -1.96 4.04
C ASP A 82 20.82 -1.75 4.97
N MET A 83 21.00 -1.03 6.09
CA MET A 83 19.90 -0.72 7.01
C MET A 83 18.81 0.11 6.33
N LYS A 84 19.17 1.21 5.63
CA LYS A 84 18.22 2.02 4.85
C LYS A 84 17.46 1.19 3.80
N SER A 85 18.18 0.35 3.05
CA SER A 85 17.58 -0.51 2.02
C SER A 85 16.59 -1.51 2.63
N ARG A 86 16.95 -2.11 3.76
CA ARG A 86 16.10 -3.05 4.50
C ARG A 86 14.85 -2.37 5.05
N THR A 87 14.96 -1.17 5.61
CA THR A 87 13.80 -0.39 6.08
C THR A 87 12.82 -0.12 4.94
N ILE A 88 13.29 0.29 3.77
CA ILE A 88 12.39 0.54 2.63
C ILE A 88 11.71 -0.77 2.19
N LEU A 89 12.46 -1.87 2.09
CA LEU A 89 11.89 -3.17 1.71
C LEU A 89 10.84 -3.65 2.72
N ASN A 90 11.10 -3.50 4.02
CA ASN A 90 10.12 -3.83 5.06
C ASN A 90 8.84 -3.00 4.91
N ASN A 91 8.95 -1.71 4.55
CA ASN A 91 7.76 -0.87 4.31
C ASN A 91 6.97 -1.35 3.08
N VAL A 92 7.66 -1.79 2.02
CA VAL A 92 7.03 -2.39 0.84
C VAL A 92 6.29 -3.67 1.23
N ASP A 93 6.97 -4.58 1.92
CA ASP A 93 6.37 -5.84 2.39
C ASP A 93 5.14 -5.57 3.29
N THR A 94 5.23 -4.58 4.18
CA THR A 94 4.13 -4.17 5.06
C THR A 94 2.94 -3.62 4.28
N MET A 95 3.18 -2.81 3.24
CA MET A 95 2.12 -2.29 2.39
C MET A 95 1.41 -3.40 1.62
N GLU A 96 2.18 -4.32 1.02
CA GLU A 96 1.65 -5.48 0.29
C GLU A 96 0.81 -6.38 1.21
N TYR A 97 1.29 -6.63 2.43
CA TYR A 97 0.57 -7.35 3.47
C TYR A 97 -0.78 -6.69 3.82
N TYR A 98 -0.81 -5.37 4.03
CA TYR A 98 -2.07 -4.68 4.35
C TYR A 98 -3.08 -4.68 3.19
N PHE A 99 -2.60 -4.67 1.94
CA PHE A 99 -3.47 -4.87 0.78
C PHE A 99 -4.10 -6.26 0.77
N GLU A 100 -3.30 -7.30 1.06
CA GLU A 100 -3.78 -8.68 1.13
C GLU A 100 -4.79 -8.86 2.28
N ASP A 101 -4.47 -8.37 3.48
CA ASP A 101 -5.37 -8.41 4.64
C ASP A 101 -6.68 -7.70 4.37
N LEU A 102 -6.65 -6.50 3.80
CA LEU A 102 -7.87 -5.76 3.44
C LEU A 102 -8.66 -6.48 2.35
N GLN A 103 -8.01 -7.01 1.31
CA GLN A 103 -8.68 -7.76 0.26
C GLN A 103 -9.36 -9.03 0.81
N ASN A 104 -8.67 -9.77 1.67
CA ASN A 104 -9.21 -10.96 2.33
C ASN A 104 -10.37 -10.61 3.27
N PHE A 105 -10.24 -9.52 4.03
CA PHE A 105 -11.29 -9.01 4.90
C PHE A 105 -12.55 -8.65 4.11
N LEU A 106 -12.41 -7.91 3.00
CA LEU A 106 -13.54 -7.51 2.16
C LEU A 106 -14.20 -8.70 1.44
N ARG A 107 -13.48 -9.80 1.23
CA ARG A 107 -13.97 -11.07 0.67
C ARG A 107 -14.61 -11.99 1.71
N ARG A 108 -14.41 -11.73 2.99
CA ARG A 108 -14.82 -12.65 4.06
C ARG A 108 -16.34 -12.76 4.09
N ASP A 109 -16.82 -14.00 4.07
CA ASP A 109 -18.24 -14.27 4.27
C ASP A 109 -18.64 -13.97 5.73
N THR A 110 -19.72 -13.22 5.88
CA THR A 110 -20.32 -12.82 7.15
C THR A 110 -21.35 -13.82 7.69
N THR A 111 -21.55 -14.96 7.02
CA THR A 111 -22.36 -16.07 7.54
C THR A 111 -21.91 -16.54 8.91
N CYS A 112 -20.59 -16.59 9.15
CA CYS A 112 -20.02 -16.95 10.44
C CYS A 112 -19.87 -15.72 11.36
N ASN A 113 -20.93 -14.95 11.55
CA ASN A 113 -20.98 -13.84 12.51
C ASN A 113 -20.78 -14.39 13.94
N TYR A 114 -19.53 -14.51 14.39
CA TYR A 114 -19.11 -14.88 15.75
C TYR A 114 -19.45 -13.78 16.78
N GLY A 115 -20.68 -13.27 16.79
CA GLY A 115 -21.11 -12.20 17.69
C GLY A 115 -20.59 -10.80 17.35
N CYS A 116 -20.00 -10.58 16.17
CA CYS A 116 -19.59 -9.25 15.71
C CYS A 116 -20.80 -8.42 15.27
N SER A 117 -20.89 -7.19 15.76
CA SER A 117 -21.86 -6.19 15.31
C SER A 117 -21.45 -5.58 13.97
N LYS A 118 -22.39 -4.92 13.28
CA LYS A 118 -22.09 -4.16 12.06
C LYS A 118 -21.02 -3.09 12.32
N ASP A 119 -21.05 -2.46 13.49
CA ASP A 119 -20.08 -1.44 13.86
C ASP A 119 -18.67 -2.02 14.05
N ASP A 120 -18.55 -3.27 14.51
CA ASP A 120 -17.26 -3.95 14.63
C ASP A 120 -16.63 -4.21 13.24
N TYR A 121 -17.44 -4.56 12.24
CA TYR A 121 -16.99 -4.72 10.86
C TYR A 121 -16.50 -3.39 10.28
N LEU A 122 -17.23 -2.30 10.51
CA LEU A 122 -16.83 -0.95 10.09
C LEU A 122 -15.53 -0.53 10.75
N GLY A 123 -15.43 -0.69 12.08
CA GLY A 123 -14.23 -0.34 12.83
C GLY A 123 -13.00 -1.10 12.34
N SER A 124 -13.14 -2.41 12.11
CA SER A 124 -12.05 -3.27 11.60
C SER A 124 -11.60 -2.84 10.20
N CYS A 125 -12.54 -2.61 9.28
CA CYS A 125 -12.22 -2.13 7.93
C CYS A 125 -11.50 -0.78 7.97
N TYR A 126 -11.98 0.15 8.80
CA TYR A 126 -11.44 1.50 8.86
C TYR A 126 -10.03 1.49 9.46
N SER A 127 -9.78 0.65 10.46
CA SER A 127 -8.45 0.43 11.02
C SER A 127 -7.48 -0.12 9.98
N LEU A 128 -7.88 -1.13 9.19
CA LEU A 128 -7.05 -1.68 8.11
C LEU A 128 -6.74 -0.63 7.04
N LEU A 129 -7.73 0.20 6.67
CA LEU A 129 -7.54 1.28 5.71
C LEU A 129 -6.60 2.37 6.22
N ASP A 130 -6.63 2.70 7.50
CA ASP A 130 -5.72 3.69 8.10
C ASP A 130 -4.28 3.16 8.20
N GLN A 131 -4.11 1.87 8.48
CA GLN A 131 -2.81 1.19 8.43
C GLN A 131 -2.26 1.15 7.00
N LEU A 132 -3.11 0.79 6.03
CA LEU A 132 -2.77 0.78 4.61
C LEU A 132 -2.38 2.18 4.11
N ARG A 133 -3.13 3.22 4.50
CA ARG A 133 -2.78 4.61 4.18
C ARG A 133 -1.36 4.93 4.64
N SER A 134 -1.04 4.62 5.89
CA SER A 134 0.27 4.92 6.48
C SER A 134 1.41 4.18 5.77
N SER A 135 1.20 2.92 5.39
CA SER A 135 2.22 2.15 4.67
C SER A 135 2.43 2.65 3.23
N ILE A 136 1.35 3.02 2.54
CA ILE A 136 1.41 3.64 1.21
C ILE A 136 2.17 4.96 1.26
N GLU A 137 1.93 5.80 2.26
CA GLU A 137 2.65 7.06 2.37
C GLU A 137 4.17 6.83 2.46
N CYS A 138 4.61 5.83 3.23
CA CYS A 138 6.01 5.42 3.35
C CYS A 138 6.64 4.89 2.06
N VAL A 139 5.88 4.13 1.26
CA VAL A 139 6.38 3.46 0.05
C VAL A 139 6.26 4.32 -1.19
N VAL A 140 5.24 5.17 -1.26
CA VAL A 140 4.90 5.96 -2.45
C VAL A 140 5.46 7.37 -2.35
N PHE A 141 5.27 8.08 -1.23
CA PHE A 141 5.67 9.49 -1.12
C PHE A 141 7.07 9.70 -0.55
N TYR A 142 7.50 8.87 0.39
CA TYR A 142 8.80 9.02 1.07
C TYR A 142 9.97 8.16 0.57
N PRO A 143 9.87 7.24 -0.42
CA PRO A 143 10.99 6.36 -0.77
C PRO A 143 12.14 7.15 -1.42
N ASP A 144 11.82 8.24 -2.13
CA ASP A 144 12.79 8.98 -2.96
C ASP A 144 13.85 9.69 -2.15
N VAL A 145 13.52 10.17 -0.95
CA VAL A 145 14.49 10.79 -0.03
C VAL A 145 15.56 9.79 0.37
N TYR A 146 15.16 8.56 0.67
CA TYR A 146 16.08 7.51 1.08
C TYR A 146 16.85 6.94 -0.10
N ILE A 147 16.19 6.64 -1.22
CA ILE A 147 16.84 6.09 -2.43
C ILE A 147 17.81 7.08 -3.05
N SER A 148 17.47 8.37 -3.13
CA SER A 148 18.37 9.38 -3.71
C SER A 148 19.66 9.53 -2.90
N ARG A 149 19.58 9.41 -1.57
CA ARG A 149 20.76 9.33 -0.69
C ARG A 149 21.56 8.06 -0.96
N LEU A 150 20.90 6.90 -1.07
CA LEU A 150 21.57 5.64 -1.41
C LEU A 150 22.36 5.70 -2.73
N VAL A 151 21.84 6.41 -3.74
CA VAL A 151 22.48 6.57 -5.05
C VAL A 151 23.62 7.60 -4.98
N ARG A 152 23.41 8.74 -4.33
CA ARG A 152 24.43 9.80 -4.18
C ARG A 152 25.65 9.30 -3.43
N ASP A 153 25.44 8.61 -2.32
CA ASP A 153 26.52 8.10 -1.47
C ASP A 153 27.28 6.94 -2.16
N ALA A 154 26.74 6.36 -3.24
CA ALA A 154 27.36 5.30 -4.02
C ALA A 154 28.20 5.79 -5.22
N ALA A 155 28.01 7.04 -5.68
CA ALA A 155 28.71 7.65 -6.82
C ALA A 155 30.01 8.33 -6.36
#